data_AF-A0AAU7CUJ3-F1
#
_entry.id   AF-A0AAU7CUJ3-F1
#
_cell.length_a   1.000
_cell.length_b   1.000
_cell.length_c   1.000
_cell.angle_alpha   90.00
_cell.angle_beta   90.00
_cell.angle_gamma   90.00
#
_symmetry.space_group_name_H-M   'P 1'
#
loop_
_entity.id
_entity.type
_entity.pdbx_description
1 polymer ?
#
loop_
_entity_poly.entity_id
_entity_poly.type
_entity_poly.pdbx_seq_one_letter_code
_entity_poly.pdbx_strand_id
1 'polypeptide(L)'
;MFLDYNQNAKDRTTASAYSVRPLPDARVSAPLHWHEVPDCDPAEFTVLTMPHRFAEIGDPHAGMDTARGSLDGLLELAARDEAEGISDAPWPPHFRKTEGEAPRVAPSRAKSGASKSATKGSNSKAPRTRMPLLVIANSPSEEAAQQGLERWKTKHPEAAALLAIDDVLVDRMRGRSSTWTRIRVNLRHVPEELRPQQETPDPDDDPTRA
;
A
#
# COMPACT_ATOMS: atom_id res chain seq x y z
N MET A 1 17.10 4.81 -0.33
CA MET A 1 16.98 4.61 1.13
C MET A 1 15.82 5.45 1.63
N PHE A 2 14.91 4.90 2.43
CA PHE A 2 13.80 5.65 3.03
C PHE A 2 14.03 5.73 4.54
N LEU A 3 14.07 6.95 5.08
CA LEU A 3 14.14 7.17 6.52
C LEU A 3 12.72 7.15 7.08
N ASP A 4 12.33 6.02 7.67
CA ASP A 4 10.97 5.81 8.18
C ASP A 4 10.79 6.43 9.58
N TYR A 5 10.67 7.76 9.63
CA TYR A 5 10.42 8.51 10.87
C TYR A 5 9.12 8.07 11.58
N ASN A 6 8.15 7.51 10.83
CA ASN A 6 6.89 7.03 11.38
C ASN A 6 7.06 5.81 12.29
N GLN A 7 8.24 5.17 12.34
CA GLN A 7 8.51 4.09 13.31
C GLN A 7 8.54 4.56 14.77
N ASN A 8 8.74 5.86 15.01
CA ASN A 8 8.65 6.45 16.36
C ASN A 8 7.20 6.69 16.81
N ALA A 9 6.21 6.47 15.93
CA ALA A 9 4.81 6.59 16.28
C ALA A 9 4.37 5.43 17.19
N LYS A 10 3.26 5.65 17.91
CA LYS A 10 2.65 4.63 18.76
C LYS A 10 2.23 3.39 17.94
N ASP A 11 2.24 2.21 18.53
CA ASP A 11 1.71 0.97 17.95
C ASP A 11 2.38 0.56 16.62
N ARG A 12 3.64 0.95 16.44
CA ARG A 12 4.51 0.52 15.34
C ARG A 12 5.31 -0.71 15.73
N THR A 13 5.47 -1.61 14.77
CA THR A 13 6.21 -2.86 14.95
C THR A 13 7.69 -2.66 14.63
N THR A 14 8.54 -2.82 15.64
CA THR A 14 10.00 -2.86 15.48
C THR A 14 10.50 -4.22 15.95
N ALA A 15 11.35 -4.87 15.17
CA ALA A 15 11.99 -6.12 15.59
C ALA A 15 12.93 -5.83 16.77
N SER A 16 12.85 -6.61 17.84
CA SER A 16 13.76 -6.43 18.98
C SER A 16 15.18 -6.88 18.61
N ALA A 17 16.18 -6.35 19.33
CA ALA A 17 17.53 -6.91 19.28
C ALA A 17 17.48 -8.43 19.55
N TYR A 18 18.29 -9.18 18.82
CA TYR A 18 18.38 -10.64 18.86
C TYR A 18 17.11 -11.41 18.47
N SER A 19 16.03 -10.75 18.01
CA SER A 19 14.85 -11.45 17.49
C SER A 19 15.14 -12.16 16.17
N VAL A 20 14.62 -13.38 16.04
CA VAL A 20 14.62 -14.13 14.78
C VAL A 20 13.57 -13.54 13.84
N ARG A 21 13.92 -13.41 12.56
CA ARG A 21 13.04 -12.95 11.50
C ARG A 21 12.37 -14.14 10.80
N PRO A 22 11.11 -14.02 10.38
CA PRO A 22 10.37 -15.09 9.71
C PRO A 22 10.81 -15.23 8.25
N LEU A 23 12.08 -15.57 8.04
CA LEU A 23 12.70 -15.80 6.73
C LEU A 23 13.27 -17.23 6.68
N PRO A 24 13.42 -17.83 5.48
CA PRO A 24 13.88 -19.21 5.35
C PRO A 24 15.23 -19.51 6.01
N ASP A 25 16.09 -18.50 6.12
CA ASP A 25 17.41 -18.57 6.75
C ASP A 25 17.40 -18.31 8.26
N ALA A 26 16.22 -18.04 8.86
CA ALA A 26 16.06 -17.72 10.26
C ALA A 26 17.05 -16.63 10.75
N ARG A 27 17.26 -15.60 9.92
CA ARG A 27 18.17 -14.50 10.25
C ARG A 27 17.76 -13.75 11.51
N VAL A 28 18.72 -13.16 12.20
CA VAL A 28 18.56 -12.49 13.49
C VAL A 28 18.77 -10.99 13.34
N SER A 29 17.99 -10.18 14.06
CA SER A 29 18.23 -8.74 14.22
C SER A 29 19.46 -8.51 15.11
N ALA A 30 20.65 -8.64 14.52
CA ALA A 30 21.92 -8.64 15.25
C ALA A 30 22.39 -7.22 15.63
N PRO A 31 22.67 -6.96 16.92
CA PRO A 31 23.45 -5.79 17.33
C PRO A 31 24.88 -5.87 16.81
N LEU A 32 25.43 -4.71 16.44
CA LEU A 32 26.76 -4.56 15.85
C LEU A 32 27.49 -3.39 16.53
N HIS A 33 28.82 -3.43 16.50
CA HIS A 33 29.62 -2.24 16.74
C HIS A 33 29.62 -1.35 15.49
N TRP A 34 29.81 -0.04 15.67
CA TRP A 34 29.79 0.93 14.56
C TRP A 34 30.77 0.63 13.44
N HIS A 35 31.94 0.07 13.75
CA HIS A 35 32.96 -0.26 12.76
C HIS A 35 32.59 -1.46 11.87
N GLU A 36 31.59 -2.26 12.27
CA GLU A 36 31.13 -3.44 11.50
C GLU A 36 30.07 -3.07 10.45
N VAL A 37 29.34 -1.97 10.66
CA VAL A 37 28.20 -1.56 9.82
C VAL A 37 28.53 -1.41 8.32
N PRO A 38 29.68 -0.84 7.91
CA PRO A 38 29.97 -0.65 6.48
C PRO A 38 30.16 -1.97 5.70
N ASP A 39 30.64 -3.02 6.38
CA ASP A 39 31.14 -4.24 5.73
C ASP A 39 30.30 -5.49 6.08
N CYS A 40 29.33 -5.39 6.99
CA CYS A 40 28.55 -6.54 7.42
C CYS A 40 27.61 -7.07 6.33
N ASP A 41 27.45 -8.40 6.26
CA ASP A 41 26.36 -9.04 5.52
C ASP A 41 25.28 -9.52 6.50
N PRO A 42 24.05 -8.97 6.45
CA PRO A 42 22.94 -9.41 7.29
C PRO A 42 22.61 -10.91 7.19
N ALA A 43 22.96 -11.58 6.08
CA ALA A 43 22.72 -13.01 5.89
C ALA A 43 23.62 -13.89 6.76
N GLU A 44 24.73 -13.37 7.28
CA GLU A 44 25.65 -14.11 8.15
C GLU A 44 25.12 -14.23 9.59
N PHE A 45 24.14 -13.41 9.97
CA PHE A 45 23.56 -13.40 11.31
C PHE A 45 22.28 -14.24 11.36
N THR A 46 22.42 -15.49 11.78
CA THR A 46 21.32 -16.46 11.86
C THR A 46 21.20 -17.03 13.26
N VAL A 47 20.10 -17.75 13.52
CA VAL A 47 19.93 -18.49 14.77
C VAL A 47 21.07 -19.47 15.06
N LEU A 48 21.78 -19.95 14.02
CA LEU A 48 22.90 -20.88 14.14
C LEU A 48 24.23 -20.19 14.44
N THR A 49 24.45 -18.98 13.92
CA THR A 49 25.74 -18.27 14.03
C THR A 49 25.80 -17.29 15.20
N MET A 50 24.66 -16.69 15.58
CA MET A 50 24.61 -15.68 16.63
C MET A 50 25.09 -16.12 18.01
N PRO A 51 24.81 -17.36 18.49
CA PRO A 51 25.32 -17.80 19.79
C PRO A 51 26.85 -17.83 19.87
N HIS A 52 27.52 -18.29 18.79
CA HIS A 52 28.99 -18.31 18.72
C HIS A 52 29.56 -16.89 18.76
N ARG A 53 29.00 -16.00 17.93
CA ARG A 53 29.38 -14.60 17.90
C ARG A 53 29.25 -13.94 19.27
N PHE A 54 28.11 -14.12 19.95
CA PHE A 54 27.89 -13.57 21.28
C PHE A 54 28.91 -14.08 22.31
N ALA A 55 29.30 -15.36 22.24
CA ALA A 55 30.34 -15.91 23.11
C ALA A 55 31.72 -15.32 22.85
N GLU A 56 32.02 -14.94 21.60
CA GLU A 56 33.31 -14.38 21.18
C GLU A 56 33.46 -12.91 21.54
N ILE A 57 32.44 -12.08 21.26
CA ILE A 57 32.54 -10.61 21.38
C ILE A 57 31.68 -10.00 22.49
N GLY A 58 30.79 -10.78 23.11
CA GLY A 58 29.80 -10.29 24.07
C GLY A 58 28.66 -9.51 23.43
N ASP A 59 28.02 -8.64 24.22
CA ASP A 59 26.92 -7.78 23.78
C ASP A 59 27.43 -6.38 23.38
N PRO A 60 27.35 -6.00 22.09
CA PRO A 60 27.71 -4.66 21.63
C PRO A 60 26.89 -3.54 22.30
N HIS A 61 25.71 -3.87 22.83
CA HIS A 61 24.82 -2.93 23.51
C HIS A 61 24.98 -2.90 25.04
N ALA A 62 25.95 -3.60 25.64
CA ALA A 62 26.11 -3.68 27.10
C ALA A 62 26.16 -2.31 27.81
N GLY A 63 26.67 -1.28 27.12
CA GLY A 63 26.76 0.09 27.64
C GLY A 63 25.56 1.00 27.36
N MET A 64 24.51 0.53 26.66
CA MET A 64 23.43 1.39 26.15
C MET A 64 22.75 2.22 27.25
N ASP A 65 22.51 1.63 28.41
CA ASP A 65 21.80 2.31 29.52
C ASP A 65 22.73 3.18 30.40
N THR A 66 24.03 3.20 30.13
CA THR A 66 25.01 3.93 30.95
C THR A 66 24.99 5.44 30.71
N ALA A 67 24.54 5.88 29.54
CA ALA A 67 24.45 7.28 29.16
C ALA A 67 23.07 7.58 28.57
N ARG A 68 22.32 8.46 29.22
CA ARG A 68 21.05 8.97 28.68
C ARG A 68 21.33 10.14 27.75
N GLY A 69 20.87 10.07 26.51
CA GLY A 69 20.93 11.20 25.58
C GLY A 69 19.89 12.28 25.91
N SER A 70 20.21 13.55 25.60
CA SER A 70 19.22 14.63 25.59
C SER A 70 18.57 14.78 24.21
N LEU A 71 17.31 15.22 24.20
CA LEU A 71 16.58 15.58 22.97
C LEU A 71 16.76 17.05 22.57
N ASP A 72 17.40 17.88 23.40
CA ASP A 72 17.45 19.34 23.20
C ASP A 72 17.98 19.72 21.80
N GLY A 73 19.09 19.12 21.36
CA GLY A 73 19.66 19.40 20.03
C GLY A 73 18.75 18.98 18.87
N LEU A 74 17.92 17.94 19.05
CA LEU A 74 16.93 17.53 18.05
C LEU A 74 15.73 18.50 18.04
N LEU A 75 15.34 19.02 19.20
CA LEU A 75 14.28 20.03 19.32
C LEU A 75 14.71 21.39 18.75
N GLU A 76 15.97 21.80 18.96
CA GLU A 76 16.55 22.99 18.33
C GLU A 76 16.58 22.88 16.80
N LEU A 77 16.87 21.69 16.28
CA LEU A 77 16.81 21.43 14.84
C LEU A 77 15.37 21.53 14.32
N ALA A 78 14.40 20.92 15.01
CA ALA A 78 12.99 21.01 14.63
C ALA A 78 12.48 22.47 14.64
N ALA A 79 12.87 23.27 15.64
CA ALA A 79 12.50 24.69 15.70
C ALA A 79 13.11 25.51 14.54
N ARG A 80 14.33 25.15 14.09
CA ARG A 80 14.95 25.77 12.92
C ARG A 80 14.19 25.41 11.64
N ASP A 81 13.85 24.14 11.47
CA ASP A 81 13.07 23.66 10.32
C ASP A 81 11.71 24.39 10.24
N GLU A 82 11.01 24.53 11.37
CA GLU A 82 9.76 25.31 11.45
C GLU A 82 9.96 26.78 11.07
N ALA A 83 11.02 27.42 11.56
CA ALA A 83 11.34 28.82 11.24
C ALA A 83 11.69 29.02 9.74
N GLU A 84 12.25 27.99 9.10
CA GLU A 84 12.51 27.94 7.66
C GLU A 84 11.27 27.56 6.82
N GLY A 85 10.14 27.30 7.49
CA GLY A 85 8.86 26.97 6.85
C GLY A 85 8.72 25.50 6.45
N ILE A 86 9.59 24.62 6.97
CA ILE A 86 9.46 23.17 6.81
C ILE A 86 8.43 22.69 7.84
N SER A 87 7.24 22.36 7.35
CA SER A 87 6.15 21.82 8.18
C SER A 87 6.39 20.39 8.64
N ASP A 88 5.73 19.97 9.73
CA ASP A 88 5.81 18.61 10.25
C ASP A 88 5.43 17.56 9.18
N ALA A 89 6.15 16.44 9.22
CA ALA A 89 5.98 15.37 8.26
C ALA A 89 4.60 14.70 8.45
N PRO A 90 3.99 14.18 7.38
CA PRO A 90 2.67 13.59 7.48
C PRO A 90 2.70 12.32 8.35
N TRP A 91 1.81 12.29 9.34
CA TRP A 91 1.60 11.15 10.22
C TRP A 91 0.77 10.06 9.52
N PRO A 92 0.80 8.80 10.00
CA PRO A 92 0.00 7.75 9.40
C PRO A 92 -1.50 8.08 9.48
N PRO A 93 -2.33 7.68 8.49
CA PRO A 93 -3.69 8.17 8.33
C PRO A 93 -4.64 7.96 9.52
N HIS A 94 -4.37 6.95 10.35
CA HIS A 94 -5.19 6.60 11.51
C HIS A 94 -4.89 7.44 12.77
N PHE A 95 -3.81 8.22 12.78
CA PHE A 95 -3.54 9.17 13.88
C PHE A 95 -4.39 10.43 13.74
N ARG A 96 -4.68 11.12 14.84
CA ARG A 96 -5.36 12.43 14.78
C ARG A 96 -4.45 13.43 14.07
N LYS A 97 -5.03 14.30 13.21
CA LYS A 97 -4.27 15.36 12.54
C LYS A 97 -3.94 16.47 13.53
N THR A 98 -2.68 16.89 13.57
CA THR A 98 -2.20 18.01 14.41
C THR A 98 -2.14 19.31 13.60
N GLU A 99 -2.13 20.44 14.32
CA GLU A 99 -1.88 21.75 13.73
C GLU A 99 -0.43 21.81 13.22
N GLY A 100 -0.21 22.34 12.01
CA GLY A 100 1.11 22.34 11.37
C GLY A 100 1.46 21.09 10.56
N GLU A 101 0.65 20.02 10.60
CA GLU A 101 0.91 18.78 9.85
C GLU A 101 0.69 18.95 8.33
N ALA A 102 1.70 18.57 7.55
CA ALA A 102 1.63 18.51 6.10
C ALA A 102 0.49 17.59 5.58
N PRO A 103 0.04 17.77 4.33
CA PRO A 103 -0.96 16.87 3.74
C PRO A 103 -0.49 15.40 3.71
N ARG A 104 -1.27 14.49 4.31
CA ARG A 104 -1.01 13.03 4.31
C ARG A 104 -1.13 12.34 2.97
N VAL A 105 -1.70 13.03 1.98
CA VAL A 105 -1.85 12.50 0.63
C VAL A 105 -0.61 12.86 -0.15
N ALA A 106 0.00 11.87 -0.82
CA ALA A 106 1.13 12.11 -1.73
C ALA A 106 0.81 13.27 -2.69
N PRO A 107 1.77 14.17 -3.02
CA PRO A 107 1.52 15.35 -3.85
C PRO A 107 0.84 15.03 -5.19
N SER A 108 1.13 13.86 -5.77
CA SER A 108 0.54 13.36 -7.01
C SER A 108 -0.93 12.95 -6.91
N ARG A 109 -1.44 12.73 -5.68
CA ARG A 109 -2.81 12.29 -5.36
C ARG A 109 -3.59 13.35 -4.57
N ALA A 110 -2.95 14.42 -4.14
CA ALA A 110 -3.62 15.52 -3.46
C ALA A 110 -4.62 16.16 -4.42
N LYS A 111 -5.91 16.14 -4.08
CA LYS A 111 -6.89 17.02 -4.74
C LYS A 111 -6.48 18.45 -4.41
N SER A 112 -6.33 19.30 -5.42
CA SER A 112 -6.11 20.73 -5.27
C SER A 112 -7.24 21.34 -4.45
N GLY A 113 -7.07 21.37 -3.14
CA GLY A 113 -8.05 21.81 -2.16
C GLY A 113 -7.38 22.75 -1.18
N ALA A 114 -7.39 24.04 -1.54
CA ALA A 114 -7.19 25.21 -0.69
C ALA A 114 -5.87 25.31 0.10
N SER A 115 -4.79 25.69 -0.59
CA SER A 115 -3.91 26.75 -0.13
C SER A 115 -3.83 27.79 -1.24
N LYS A 116 -4.40 28.98 -1.00
CA LYS A 116 -4.24 30.14 -1.89
C LYS A 116 -2.93 30.83 -1.52
N SER A 117 -1.85 30.47 -2.21
CA SER A 117 -0.75 31.38 -2.60
C SER A 117 0.41 30.57 -3.17
N ALA A 118 0.46 30.45 -4.49
CA ALA A 118 1.71 30.45 -5.27
C ALA A 118 1.37 30.27 -6.77
N THR A 119 1.96 31.16 -7.54
CA THR A 119 2.00 31.36 -8.99
C THR A 119 1.65 30.18 -9.91
N LYS A 120 0.74 30.47 -10.86
CA LYS A 120 0.29 29.62 -11.99
C LYS A 120 1.45 28.99 -12.77
N GLY A 121 1.52 27.67 -12.74
CA GLY A 121 2.05 26.83 -13.82
C GLY A 121 0.92 26.00 -14.40
N SER A 122 0.47 26.33 -15.61
CA SER A 122 -0.61 25.64 -16.34
C SER A 122 -0.22 24.20 -16.67
N ASN A 123 -0.83 23.22 -15.99
CA ASN A 123 -0.89 21.86 -16.51
C ASN A 123 -2.23 21.21 -16.16
N SER A 124 -3.29 21.68 -16.81
CA SER A 124 -4.61 21.04 -16.77
C SER A 124 -4.52 19.68 -17.47
N LYS A 125 -4.35 18.59 -16.69
CA LYS A 125 -4.52 17.24 -17.21
C LYS A 125 -5.94 17.08 -17.77
N ALA A 126 -6.03 16.52 -18.97
CA ALA A 126 -7.30 16.24 -19.64
C ALA A 126 -8.27 15.47 -18.73
N PRO A 127 -9.58 15.76 -18.78
CA PRO A 127 -10.58 15.04 -17.99
C PRO A 127 -10.51 13.54 -18.30
N ARG A 128 -10.50 12.70 -17.26
CA ARG A 128 -10.47 11.24 -17.41
C ARG A 128 -11.75 10.78 -18.10
N THR A 129 -11.63 10.19 -19.29
CA THR A 129 -12.75 9.54 -19.99
C THR A 129 -13.34 8.44 -19.11
N ARG A 130 -14.63 8.55 -18.78
CA ARG A 130 -15.36 7.53 -18.02
C ARG A 130 -15.59 6.34 -18.95
N MET A 131 -14.93 5.21 -18.68
CA MET A 131 -15.10 4.00 -19.50
C MET A 131 -16.50 3.40 -19.28
N PRO A 132 -17.18 2.91 -20.35
CA PRO A 132 -18.51 2.32 -20.25
C PRO A 132 -18.41 0.86 -19.74
N LEU A 133 -18.23 0.71 -18.42
CA LEU A 133 -17.97 -0.57 -17.78
C LEU A 133 -19.22 -1.13 -17.08
N LEU A 134 -19.54 -2.39 -17.34
CA LEU A 134 -20.62 -3.13 -16.67
C LEU A 134 -20.07 -4.23 -15.76
N VAL A 135 -20.72 -4.46 -14.62
CA VAL A 135 -20.49 -5.64 -13.77
C VAL A 135 -21.48 -6.72 -14.20
N ILE A 136 -20.98 -7.88 -14.63
CA ILE A 136 -21.81 -8.95 -15.19
C ILE A 136 -22.08 -10.04 -14.16
N ALA A 137 -21.07 -10.44 -13.39
CA ALA A 137 -21.19 -11.50 -12.40
C ALA A 137 -20.25 -11.26 -11.22
N ASN A 138 -20.69 -11.64 -10.02
CA ASN A 138 -19.89 -11.76 -8.81
C ASN A 138 -20.17 -13.14 -8.19
N SER A 139 -19.13 -13.96 -7.98
CA SER A 139 -19.31 -15.26 -7.31
C SER A 139 -18.05 -15.74 -6.61
N PRO A 140 -18.17 -16.47 -5.48
CA PRO A 140 -17.06 -17.24 -4.91
C PRO A 140 -16.55 -18.32 -5.87
N SER A 141 -17.41 -18.83 -6.76
CA SER A 141 -17.03 -19.81 -7.79
C SER A 141 -16.68 -19.12 -9.10
N GLU A 142 -15.44 -19.30 -9.57
CA GLU A 142 -15.00 -18.78 -10.88
C GLU A 142 -15.83 -19.37 -12.03
N GLU A 143 -16.17 -20.65 -11.96
CA GLU A 143 -17.01 -21.33 -12.95
C GLU A 143 -18.41 -20.71 -13.02
N ALA A 144 -19.02 -20.42 -11.86
CA ALA A 144 -20.34 -19.80 -11.81
C ALA A 144 -20.31 -18.36 -12.37
N ALA A 145 -19.26 -17.60 -12.07
CA ALA A 145 -19.07 -16.27 -12.64
C ALA A 145 -18.91 -16.33 -14.18
N GLN A 146 -18.12 -17.28 -14.70
CA GLN A 146 -17.93 -17.47 -16.13
C GLN A 146 -19.23 -17.88 -16.84
N GLN A 147 -20.04 -18.74 -16.23
CA GLN A 147 -21.38 -19.08 -16.73
C GLN A 147 -22.30 -17.85 -16.77
N GLY A 148 -22.17 -16.94 -15.78
CA GLY A 148 -22.84 -15.64 -15.79
C GLY A 148 -22.51 -14.79 -17.01
N LEU A 149 -21.23 -14.74 -17.40
CA LEU A 149 -20.79 -14.07 -18.62
C LEU A 149 -21.43 -14.68 -19.87
N GLU A 150 -21.47 -16.00 -19.99
CA GLU A 150 -22.06 -16.67 -21.15
C GLU A 150 -23.59 -16.44 -21.23
N ARG A 151 -24.30 -16.40 -20.09
CA ARG A 151 -25.71 -15.98 -20.04
C ARG A 151 -25.89 -14.55 -20.54
N TRP A 152 -25.04 -13.63 -20.09
CA TRP A 152 -25.08 -12.25 -20.53
C TRP A 152 -24.81 -12.10 -22.03
N LYS A 153 -23.82 -12.83 -22.59
CA LYS A 153 -23.54 -12.83 -24.03
C LYS A 153 -24.72 -13.35 -24.85
N THR A 154 -25.40 -14.38 -24.34
CA THR A 154 -26.61 -14.93 -24.97
C THR A 154 -27.75 -13.92 -24.96
N LYS A 155 -27.87 -13.14 -23.88
CA LYS A 155 -28.89 -12.08 -23.73
C LYS A 155 -28.61 -10.84 -24.58
N HIS A 156 -27.33 -10.49 -24.77
CA HIS A 156 -26.90 -9.32 -25.52
C HIS A 156 -25.96 -9.69 -26.68
N PRO A 157 -26.47 -10.42 -27.70
CA PRO A 157 -25.62 -10.96 -28.77
C PRO A 157 -24.96 -9.86 -29.60
N GLU A 158 -25.66 -8.74 -29.84
CA GLU A 158 -25.14 -7.61 -30.62
C GLU A 158 -23.94 -6.93 -29.93
N ALA A 159 -24.03 -6.70 -28.62
CA ALA A 159 -22.92 -6.16 -27.85
C ALA A 159 -21.78 -7.17 -27.72
N ALA A 160 -22.10 -8.45 -27.48
CA ALA A 160 -21.12 -9.52 -27.32
C ALA A 160 -20.27 -9.74 -28.59
N ALA A 161 -20.87 -9.61 -29.77
CA ALA A 161 -20.17 -9.74 -31.06
C ALA A 161 -19.08 -8.66 -31.28
N LEU A 162 -19.18 -7.54 -30.56
CA LEU A 162 -18.27 -6.40 -30.67
C LEU A 162 -17.23 -6.34 -29.54
N LEU A 163 -17.22 -7.30 -28.62
CA LEU A 163 -16.25 -7.36 -27.54
C LEU A 163 -14.92 -7.94 -28.02
N ALA A 164 -13.83 -7.25 -27.69
CA ALA A 164 -12.51 -7.84 -27.73
C ALA A 164 -12.26 -8.71 -26.48
N ILE A 165 -11.25 -9.59 -26.54
CA ILE A 165 -10.84 -10.40 -25.38
C ILE A 165 -10.52 -9.50 -24.18
N ASP A 166 -9.82 -8.38 -24.41
CA ASP A 166 -9.42 -7.41 -23.39
C ASP A 166 -10.58 -6.53 -22.86
N ASP A 167 -11.79 -6.69 -23.38
CA ASP A 167 -12.98 -6.06 -22.83
C ASP A 167 -13.61 -6.89 -21.71
N VAL A 168 -13.29 -8.19 -21.63
CA VAL A 168 -13.73 -9.07 -20.55
C VAL A 168 -12.69 -9.05 -19.45
N LEU A 169 -13.02 -8.40 -18.35
CA LEU A 169 -12.15 -8.28 -17.18
C LEU A 169 -12.58 -9.31 -16.14
N VAL A 170 -11.72 -10.30 -15.88
CA VAL A 170 -11.90 -11.32 -14.84
C VAL A 170 -11.02 -10.94 -13.64
N ASP A 171 -11.64 -10.38 -12.61
CA ASP A 171 -10.94 -9.94 -11.40
C ASP A 171 -11.08 -11.00 -10.31
N ARG A 172 -9.97 -11.64 -9.92
CA ARG A 172 -9.91 -12.47 -8.71
C ARG A 172 -9.63 -11.60 -7.50
N MET A 173 -10.63 -11.43 -6.64
CA MET A 173 -10.56 -10.59 -5.45
C MET A 173 -10.39 -11.46 -4.19
N ARG A 174 -9.72 -10.90 -3.17
CA ARG A 174 -9.54 -11.53 -1.86
C ARG A 174 -10.56 -10.93 -0.88
N GLY A 175 -11.47 -11.76 -0.38
CA GLY A 175 -12.37 -11.43 0.72
C GLY A 175 -11.70 -11.65 2.08
N ARG A 176 -12.51 -11.58 3.16
CA ARG A 176 -12.04 -11.74 4.55
C ARG A 176 -11.44 -13.12 4.84
N SER A 177 -12.01 -14.16 4.24
CA SER A 177 -11.61 -15.57 4.45
C SER A 177 -11.56 -16.41 3.17
N SER A 178 -12.06 -15.92 2.04
CA SER A 178 -12.11 -16.64 0.76
C SER A 178 -11.78 -15.73 -0.42
N THR A 179 -11.37 -16.33 -1.55
CA THR A 179 -11.31 -15.64 -2.84
C THR A 179 -12.67 -15.66 -3.52
N TRP A 180 -12.95 -14.64 -4.33
CA TRP A 180 -14.15 -14.58 -5.15
C TRP A 180 -13.82 -13.86 -6.46
N THR A 181 -14.64 -14.08 -7.47
CA THR A 181 -14.42 -13.63 -8.84
C THR A 181 -15.48 -12.62 -9.23
N ARG A 182 -15.05 -11.49 -9.79
CA ARG A 182 -15.91 -10.50 -10.44
C ARG A 182 -15.61 -10.47 -11.93
N ILE A 183 -16.64 -10.59 -12.76
CA ILE A 183 -16.52 -10.39 -14.20
C ILE A 183 -17.13 -9.05 -14.57
N ARG A 184 -16.36 -8.23 -15.28
CA ARG A 184 -16.81 -6.96 -15.84
C ARG A 184 -16.59 -6.94 -17.35
N VAL A 185 -17.46 -6.22 -18.06
CA VAL A 185 -17.37 -6.02 -19.50
C VAL A 185 -17.20 -4.54 -19.81
N ASN A 186 -16.17 -4.22 -20.59
CA ASN A 186 -15.92 -2.87 -21.06
C ASN A 186 -16.50 -2.67 -22.46
N LEU A 187 -17.52 -1.82 -22.58
CA LEU A 187 -18.23 -1.59 -23.83
C LEU A 187 -17.53 -0.57 -24.73
N ARG A 188 -16.19 -0.45 -24.67
CA ARG A 188 -15.42 0.58 -25.39
C ARG A 188 -15.53 0.45 -26.91
N HIS A 189 -15.70 -0.79 -27.40
CA HIS A 189 -15.87 -1.10 -28.82
C HIS A 189 -17.34 -1.22 -29.25
N VAL A 190 -18.28 -1.12 -28.30
CA VAL A 190 -19.72 -1.17 -28.57
C VAL A 190 -20.22 0.27 -28.82
N PRO A 191 -20.88 0.55 -29.97
CA PRO A 191 -21.54 1.82 -30.22
C PRO A 191 -22.54 2.18 -29.12
N GLU A 192 -22.65 3.45 -28.76
CA GLU A 192 -23.46 3.90 -27.61
C GLU A 192 -24.92 3.47 -27.69
N GLU A 193 -25.49 3.43 -28.89
CA GLU A 193 -26.85 2.99 -29.18
C GLU A 193 -27.11 1.52 -28.87
N LEU A 194 -26.06 0.69 -28.91
CA LEU A 194 -26.12 -0.76 -28.68
C LEU A 194 -25.63 -1.15 -27.29
N ARG A 195 -25.24 -0.19 -26.44
CA ARG A 195 -24.72 -0.49 -25.10
C ARG A 195 -25.87 -0.90 -24.18
N PRO A 196 -25.87 -2.14 -23.66
CA PRO A 196 -26.82 -2.50 -22.62
C PRO A 196 -26.57 -1.67 -21.36
N GLN A 197 -27.63 -1.44 -20.59
CA GLN A 197 -27.52 -0.78 -19.28
C GLN A 197 -26.99 -1.76 -18.23
N GLN A 198 -26.54 -1.23 -17.09
CA GLN A 198 -26.16 -2.05 -15.95
C GLN A 198 -27.39 -2.77 -15.39
N GLU A 199 -27.36 -4.09 -15.42
CA GLU A 199 -28.37 -4.96 -14.80
C GLU A 199 -27.84 -5.52 -13.47
N THR A 200 -28.69 -6.23 -12.72
CA THR A 200 -28.23 -6.99 -11.56
C THR A 200 -27.24 -8.07 -12.02
N PRO A 201 -26.04 -8.18 -11.40
CA PRO A 201 -25.12 -9.25 -11.72
C PRO A 201 -25.77 -10.62 -11.54
N ASP A 202 -25.42 -11.58 -12.38
CA ASP A 202 -25.95 -12.94 -12.30
C ASP A 202 -24.81 -13.96 -12.46
N PRO A 203 -24.39 -14.64 -11.37
CA PRO A 203 -24.84 -14.45 -9.98
C PRO A 203 -24.37 -13.10 -9.37
N ASP A 204 -25.05 -12.63 -8.31
CA ASP A 204 -24.61 -11.49 -7.47
C ASP A 204 -24.23 -11.96 -6.06
N ASP A 205 -23.44 -13.03 -5.98
CA ASP A 205 -22.99 -13.62 -4.72
C ASP A 205 -21.72 -12.90 -4.19
N ASP A 206 -21.70 -11.57 -4.16
CA ASP A 206 -20.55 -10.82 -3.64
C ASP A 206 -20.43 -11.06 -2.11
N PRO A 207 -19.41 -11.80 -1.64
CA PRO A 207 -19.31 -12.17 -0.22
C PRO A 207 -18.97 -10.98 0.69
N THR A 208 -18.74 -9.80 0.11
CA THR A 208 -18.46 -8.56 0.85
C THR A 208 -19.70 -7.70 1.10
N ARG A 209 -20.85 -8.06 0.50
CA ARG A 209 -22.11 -7.31 0.63
C ARG A 209 -23.01 -7.82 1.79
N ALA A 210 -22.65 -8.92 2.43
CA ALA A 210 -23.35 -9.51 3.58
C ALA A 210 -23.03 -8.82 4.91
#